data_AF-A0A962RE48-F1
#
_entry.id   AF-A0A962RE48-F1
#
_cell.length_a   1.000
_cell.length_b   1.000
_cell.length_c   1.000
_cell.angle_alpha   90.00
_cell.angle_beta   90.00
_cell.angle_gamma   90.00
#
_symmetry.space_group_name_H-M   'P 1'
#
loop_
_entity.id
_entity.type
_entity.pdbx_description
1 polymer ?
#
loop_
_entity_poly.entity_id
_entity_poly.type
_entity_poly.pdbx_seq_one_letter_code
_entity_poly.pdbx_strand_id
1 'polypeptide(L)' 'MSKQDELGALPEARPEAIAVAASQMQRLREAVSRVVVGQEAVIEQVLIALLAAGHVLIEGVPGLG' A
#
# COMPACT_ATOMS: atom_id res chain seq x y z
N MET A 1 -9.97 37.60 -9.70
CA MET A 1 -9.49 36.96 -8.45
C MET A 1 -9.78 35.46 -8.54
N SER A 2 -8.88 34.68 -7.97
CA SER A 2 -8.40 33.36 -8.42
C SER A 2 -9.41 32.22 -8.61
N LYS A 3 -9.25 31.49 -9.71
CA LYS A 3 -9.78 30.14 -9.97
C LYS A 3 -8.98 29.05 -9.20
N GLN A 4 -8.47 29.36 -7.99
CA GLN A 4 -7.52 28.52 -7.23
C GLN A 4 -8.18 27.74 -6.08
N ASP A 5 -9.48 27.90 -5.83
CA ASP A 5 -10.15 27.33 -4.66
C ASP A 5 -10.72 25.90 -4.86
N GLU A 6 -10.52 25.28 -6.03
CA GLU A 6 -11.03 23.93 -6.33
C GLU A 6 -10.01 22.79 -6.16
N LEU A 7 -8.77 23.07 -5.74
CA LEU A 7 -7.90 22.00 -5.23
C LEU A 7 -8.32 21.70 -3.79
N GLY A 8 -9.44 20.98 -3.65
CA GLY A 8 -9.99 20.56 -2.36
C GLY A 8 -8.88 20.01 -1.48
N ALA A 9 -8.73 20.61 -0.29
CA ALA A 9 -7.75 20.20 0.69
C ALA A 9 -7.81 18.68 0.85
N LEU A 10 -6.69 18.00 0.58
CA LEU A 10 -6.56 16.59 0.94
C LEU A 10 -6.97 16.50 2.41
N PRO A 11 -7.91 15.61 2.78
CA PRO A 11 -8.40 15.54 4.14
C PRO A 11 -7.20 15.39 5.08
N GLU A 12 -7.05 16.29 6.04
CA GLU A 12 -5.95 16.21 7.00
C GLU A 12 -5.97 14.83 7.65
N ALA A 13 -4.86 14.10 7.49
CA ALA A 13 -4.79 12.73 7.93
C ALA A 13 -4.86 12.69 9.46
N ARG A 14 -6.01 12.29 9.99
CA ARG A 14 -6.24 12.17 11.44
C ARG A 14 -5.29 11.11 12.01
N PRO A 15 -4.50 11.41 13.06
CA PRO A 15 -3.51 10.47 13.61
C PRO A 15 -4.09 9.10 13.97
N GLU A 16 -5.30 9.06 14.53
CA GLU A 16 -6.01 7.83 14.85
C GLU A 16 -6.34 7.00 13.59
N ALA A 17 -6.79 7.65 12.52
CA ALA A 17 -7.10 6.98 11.26
C ALA A 17 -5.84 6.37 10.62
N ILE A 18 -4.70 7.07 10.71
CA ILE A 18 -3.39 6.54 10.28
C ILE A 18 -3.01 5.31 11.11
N ALA A 19 -3.15 5.36 12.44
CA ALA A 19 -2.84 4.23 13.31
C ALA A 19 -3.70 3.00 13.00
N VAL A 20 -5.00 3.20 12.76
CA VAL A 20 -5.92 2.14 12.36
C VAL A 20 -5.49 1.54 11.02
N ALA A 21 -5.24 2.38 10.01
CA ALA A 21 -4.80 1.95 8.69
C ALA A 21 -3.47 1.18 8.73
N ALA A 22 -2.49 1.66 9.52
CA ALA A 22 -1.22 0.98 9.74
C ALA A 22 -1.42 -0.41 10.36
N SER A 23 -2.31 -0.54 11.35
CA SER A 23 -2.64 -1.84 11.94
C SER A 23 -3.29 -2.81 10.95
N GLN A 24 -4.18 -2.31 10.07
CA GLN A 24 -4.80 -3.12 9.01
C GLN A 24 -3.74 -3.58 8.00
N MET A 25 -2.83 -2.67 7.62
CA MET A 25 -1.75 -2.96 6.69
C MET A 25 -0.80 -4.03 7.25
N GLN A 26 -0.49 -3.96 8.54
CA GLN A 26 0.35 -4.96 9.19
C GLN A 26 -0.32 -6.34 9.19
N ARG A 27 -1.62 -6.42 9.47
CA ARG A 27 -2.38 -7.68 9.36
C ARG A 27 -2.41 -8.22 7.94
N LEU A 28 -2.58 -7.35 6.94
CA LEU A 28 -2.56 -7.75 5.53
C LEU A 28 -1.19 -8.31 5.13
N ARG A 29 -0.10 -7.61 5.51
CA ARG A 29 1.27 -8.09 5.29
C ARG A 29 1.48 -9.47 5.91
N GLU A 30 1.12 -9.64 7.18
CA GLU A 30 1.24 -10.92 7.89
C GLU A 30 0.44 -12.05 7.22
N ALA A 31 -0.75 -11.77 6.72
CA ALA A 31 -1.56 -12.74 6.00
C ALA A 31 -0.90 -13.18 4.68
N VAL A 32 -0.37 -12.24 3.91
CA VAL A 32 0.31 -12.52 2.63
C VAL A 32 1.62 -13.28 2.86
N SER A 33 2.40 -12.89 3.87
CA SER A 33 3.67 -13.56 4.21
C SER A 33 3.53 -15.02 4.65
N ARG A 34 2.31 -15.50 4.98
CA ARG A 34 2.06 -16.93 5.24
C ARG A 34 2.07 -17.79 3.99
N VAL A 35 1.79 -17.19 2.83
CA VAL A 35 1.68 -17.90 1.55
C VAL A 35 2.88 -17.59 0.66
N VAL A 36 3.41 -16.37 0.73
CA VAL A 36 4.56 -15.92 -0.05
C VAL A 36 5.80 -15.89 0.84
N VAL A 37 6.72 -16.83 0.62
CA VAL A 37 7.89 -17.06 1.49
C VAL A 37 9.14 -16.44 0.89
N GLY A 38 9.91 -15.69 1.69
CA GLY A 38 11.22 -15.15 1.29
C GLY A 38 11.17 -13.99 0.29
N GLN A 39 10.01 -13.36 0.12
CA GLN A 39 9.78 -12.25 -0.80
C GLN A 39 9.26 -11.00 -0.06
N GLU A 40 9.82 -10.68 1.09
CA GLU A 40 9.36 -9.59 1.96
C GLU A 40 9.35 -8.23 1.24
N ALA A 41 10.38 -7.95 0.45
CA ALA A 41 10.50 -6.71 -0.31
C ALA A 41 9.42 -6.58 -1.40
N VAL A 42 9.10 -7.68 -2.10
CA VAL A 42 8.04 -7.70 -3.12
C VAL A 42 6.68 -7.45 -2.49
N ILE A 43 6.39 -8.11 -1.36
CA ILE A 43 5.16 -7.90 -0.60
C ILE A 43 5.04 -6.42 -0.21
N GLU A 44 6.10 -5.82 0.32
CA GLU A 44 6.11 -4.40 0.69
C GLU A 44 5.83 -3.48 -0.51
N GLN A 45 6.50 -3.69 -1.64
CA GLN A 45 6.29 -2.87 -2.84
C GLN A 45 4.86 -2.95 -3.39
N VAL A 46 4.27 -4.15 -3.39
CA VAL A 46 2.88 -4.36 -3.81
C VAL A 46 1.90 -3.62 -2.90
N LEU A 47 2.11 -3.69 -1.58
CA LEU A 47 1.26 -2.99 -0.61
C LEU A 47 1.39 -1.46 -0.73
N ILE A 48 2.59 -0.95 -0.98
CA ILE A 48 2.81 0.48 -1.26
C ILE A 48 2.06 0.91 -2.52
N ALA A 49 2.17 0.15 -3.60
CA ALA A 49 1.49 0.46 -4.85
C ALA A 49 -0.03 0.42 -4.68
N LEU A 50 -0.57 -0.56 -3.96
CA LEU A 50 -2.00 -0.65 -3.63
C LEU A 50 -2.49 0.61 -2.90
N LEU A 51 -1.76 1.06 -1.87
CA LEU A 51 -2.11 2.27 -1.11
C LEU A 51 -2.01 3.54 -1.94
N ALA A 52 -1.06 3.60 -2.87
CA ALA A 52 -0.86 4.74 -3.76
C ALA A 52 -1.80 4.74 -4.97
N ALA A 53 -2.73 3.76 -5.07
CA ALA A 53 -3.53 3.51 -6.27
C ALA A 53 -2.67 3.36 -7.55
N GLY A 54 -1.47 2.79 -7.39
CA GLY A 54 -0.53 2.49 -8.46
C GLY A 54 -0.73 1.09 -9.03
N HIS A 55 0.15 0.74 -9.98
CA HIS A 55 0.15 -0.56 -10.65
C HIS A 55 1.52 -1.23 -10.47
N VAL A 56 1.54 -2.55 -10.34
CA VAL A 56 2.76 -3.36 -10.25
C VAL A 56 2.73 -4.44 -11.32
N LEU A 57 3.87 -4.65 -11.97
CA LEU A 57 4.13 -5.82 -12.81
C LEU A 57 5.06 -6.74 -12.03
N ILE A 58 4.67 -8.00 -11.86
CA ILE A 58 5.49 -9.02 -11.19
C ILE A 58 6.04 -9.94 -12.26
N GLU A 59 7.36 -9.95 -12.40
CA GLU A 59 8.08 -10.86 -13.29
C GLU A 59 8.87 -11.87 -12.47
N GLY A 60 8.88 -13.12 -12.91
CA GLY A 60 9.62 -14.20 -12.30
C GLY A 60 9.75 -15.37 -13.26
N VAL A 61 10.78 -16.19 -13.07
CA VAL A 61 10.92 -17.43 -13.83
C VAL A 61 10.04 -18.53 -13.22
N PRO A 62 9.53 -19.48 -14.03
CA PRO A 62 8.64 -20.54 -13.53
C PRO A 62 9.29 -21.33 -12.38
N GLY A 63 8.53 -21.56 -11.30
CA GLY A 63 8.95 -22.40 -10.18
C GLY A 63 9.62 -21.67 -8.99
N LEU A 64 9.62 -20.33 -8.96
CA LEU A 64 10.13 -19.53 -7.83
C LEU A 64 9.04 -18.94 -6.92
N GLY A 65 7.81 -19.45 -7.04
CA GLY A 65 6.67 -19.08 -6.20
C GLY A 65 6.84 -19.57 -4.77
#